data_AF-A0A7C4XTI4-F1
#
_entry.id   AF-A0A7C4XTI4-F1
#
_cell.length_a   1.000
_cell.length_b   1.000
_cell.length_c   1.000
_cell.angle_alpha   90.00
_cell.angle_beta   90.00
_cell.angle_gamma   90.00
#
_symmetry.space_group_name_H-M   'P 1'
#
loop_
_entity.id
_entity.type
_entity.pdbx_description
1 polymer ?
#
loop_
_entity_poly.entity_id
_entity_poly.type
_entity_poly.pdbx_seq_one_letter_code
_entity_poly.pdbx_strand_id
1 'polypeptide(L)' 'RHSNYPGGLRAETVAEVRQKDPRKLIQYAVKGMLPNTKLRKNFMANLYVYPGEEHPHSGQVGGKK' A
#
# COMPACT_ATOMS: atom_id res chain seq x y z
N ARG A 1 1.17 -8.47 -11.84
CA ARG A 1 2.58 -8.51 -11.37
C ARG A 1 3.35 -9.50 -12.24
N HIS A 2 4.62 -9.26 -12.59
CA HIS A 2 5.40 -10.17 -13.45
C HIS A 2 6.67 -10.61 -12.71
N SER A 3 7.06 -11.88 -12.79
CA SER A 3 8.27 -12.41 -12.13
C SER A 3 9.55 -12.28 -12.96
N ASN A 4 9.47 -11.80 -14.20
CA ASN A 4 10.55 -11.67 -15.19
C ASN A 4 11.07 -12.99 -15.79
N TYR A 5 10.37 -14.10 -15.55
CA TYR A 5 10.59 -15.38 -16.25
C TYR A 5 9.50 -15.60 -17.32
N PRO A 6 9.77 -16.37 -18.40
CA PRO A 6 8.73 -16.81 -19.33
C PRO A 6 7.56 -17.48 -18.59
N GLY A 7 6.33 -17.07 -18.86
CA GLY A 7 5.14 -17.54 -18.13
C GLY A 7 4.93 -16.91 -16.74
N GLY A 8 5.75 -15.92 -16.37
CA GLY A 8 5.77 -15.31 -15.04
C GLY A 8 4.68 -14.27 -14.73
N LEU A 9 3.66 -14.14 -15.58
CA LEU A 9 2.58 -13.19 -15.40
C LEU A 9 1.62 -13.68 -14.32
N ARG A 10 1.42 -12.87 -13.29
CA ARG A 10 0.38 -13.05 -12.27
C ARG A 10 -0.64 -11.92 -12.40
N ALA A 11 -1.84 -12.27 -12.85
CA ALA A 11 -3.01 -11.41 -12.78
C ALA A 11 -3.80 -11.77 -11.51
N GLU A 12 -4.23 -10.77 -10.76
CA GLU A 12 -5.11 -10.93 -9.61
C GLU A 12 -6.27 -9.96 -9.79
N THR A 13 -7.50 -10.39 -9.50
CA THR A 13 -8.66 -9.51 -9.56
C THR A 13 -8.75 -8.64 -8.31
N VAL A 14 -9.47 -7.51 -8.40
CA VAL A 14 -9.68 -6.62 -7.23
C VAL A 14 -10.34 -7.38 -6.07
N ALA A 15 -11.28 -8.28 -6.37
CA ALA A 15 -11.94 -9.11 -5.37
C ALA A 15 -10.96 -10.03 -4.64
N GLU A 16 -10.06 -10.70 -5.38
CA GLU A 16 -9.02 -11.55 -4.81
C GLU A 16 -8.04 -10.76 -3.93
N VAL A 17 -7.59 -9.59 -4.39
CA VAL A 17 -6.69 -8.74 -3.61
C VAL A 17 -7.39 -8.27 -2.34
N ARG A 18 -8.67 -7.89 -2.41
CA ARG A 18 -9.46 -7.47 -1.24
C ARG A 18 -9.58 -8.59 -0.20
N GLN A 19 -9.78 -9.83 -0.64
CA GLN A 19 -9.88 -10.98 0.26
C GLN A 19 -8.52 -11.35 0.87
N LYS A 20 -7.44 -11.34 0.07
CA LYS A 20 -6.10 -11.72 0.54
C LYS A 20 -5.47 -10.67 1.45
N ASP A 21 -5.49 -9.40 1.02
CA ASP A 21 -4.91 -8.28 1.76
C ASP A 21 -5.50 -6.95 1.29
N PRO A 22 -6.57 -6.45 1.95
CA PRO A 22 -7.24 -5.23 1.54
C PRO A 22 -6.34 -3.99 1.63
N ARG A 23 -5.29 -4.02 2.46
CA ARG A 23 -4.33 -2.90 2.59
C ARG A 23 -3.62 -2.60 1.28
N LYS A 24 -3.34 -3.64 0.48
CA LYS A 24 -2.63 -3.50 -0.80
C LYS A 24 -3.42 -2.67 -1.81
N LEU A 25 -4.75 -2.73 -1.79
CA LEU A 25 -5.58 -1.91 -2.69
C LEU A 25 -5.32 -0.42 -2.45
N ILE A 26 -5.36 0.02 -1.20
CA ILE A 26 -5.12 1.42 -0.83
C ILE A 26 -3.68 1.80 -1.13
N GLN A 27 -2.70 0.96 -0.77
CA GLN A 27 -1.29 1.23 -1.06
C GLN A 27 -1.01 1.36 -2.56
N TYR A 28 -1.64 0.53 -3.41
CA TYR A 28 -1.46 0.61 -4.86
C TYR A 28 -2.11 1.87 -5.44
N ALA A 29 -3.30 2.24 -4.98
CA ALA A 29 -3.97 3.46 -5.39
C ALA A 29 -3.11 4.70 -5.06
N VAL A 30 -2.70 4.85 -3.80
CA VAL A 30 -1.86 5.99 -3.36
C VAL A 30 -0.53 6.02 -4.09
N LYS A 31 0.13 4.86 -4.26
CA LYS A 31 1.38 4.77 -5.01
C LYS A 31 1.23 5.21 -6.48
N GLY A 32 0.08 4.96 -7.09
CA GLY A 32 -0.25 5.39 -8.45
C GLY A 32 -0.47 6.90 -8.57
N MET A 33 -0.96 7.54 -7.51
CA MET A 33 -1.15 9.00 -7.46
C MET A 33 0.14 9.78 -7.19
N LEU A 34 1.17 9.12 -6.64
CA LEU A 34 2.45 9.77 -6.35
C LEU A 34 3.38 9.85 -7.57
N PRO A 35 4.15 10.94 -7.72
CA PRO A 35 5.10 11.10 -8.80
C PRO A 35 6.20 10.01 -8.74
N ASN A 36 6.62 9.50 -9.90
CA ASN A 36 7.60 8.43 -10.00
C ASN A 36 9.03 8.94 -9.79
N THR A 37 9.37 9.26 -8.54
CA THR A 37 10.71 9.74 -8.14
C THR A 37 11.33 8.84 -7.06
N LYS A 38 12.61 9.06 -6.76
CA LYS A 38 13.31 8.36 -5.66
C LYS A 38 12.63 8.58 -4.30
N LEU A 39 12.05 9.77 -4.09
CA LEU A 39 11.33 10.15 -2.86
C LEU A 39 9.99 9.42 -2.69
N ARG A 40 9.42 8.84 -3.76
CA ARG A 40 8.15 8.11 -3.67
C ARG A 40 8.19 6.99 -2.62
N LYS A 41 9.33 6.33 -2.45
CA LYS A 41 9.49 5.29 -1.41
C LYS A 41 9.35 5.87 -0.01
N ASN A 42 9.87 7.07 0.22
CA ASN A 42 9.81 7.75 1.51
C ASN A 42 8.37 8.20 1.81
N PHE A 43 7.66 8.77 0.84
CA PHE A 43 6.24 9.13 1.00
C PHE A 43 5.37 7.90 1.29
N MET A 44 5.61 6.79 0.61
CA MET A 44 4.91 5.54 0.88
C MET A 44 5.24 4.95 2.26
N ALA A 45 6.43 5.18 2.80
CA ALA A 45 6.80 4.72 4.15
C ALA A 45 6.05 5.47 5.26
N ASN A 46 5.55 6.67 4.98
CA ASN A 46 4.72 7.43 5.92
C ASN A 46 3.24 6.98 5.91
N LEU A 47 2.83 6.12 4.96
CA LEU A 47 1.47 5.64 4.83
C LEU A 47 1.27 4.35 5.64
N TYR A 48 0.51 4.45 6.73
CA TYR A 48 0.09 3.29 7.53
C TYR A 48 -1.35 2.92 7.20
N VAL A 49 -1.57 1.69 6.73
CA VAL A 49 -2.91 1.18 6.36
C VAL A 49 -3.23 -0.05 7.19
N TYR A 50 -4.34 0.02 7.92
CA TYR A 50 -4.84 -1.06 8.76
C TYR A 50 -6.09 -1.67 8.12
N PRO A 51 -6.27 -3.01 8.21
CA PRO A 51 -7.43 -3.68 7.63
C PRO A 51 -8.67 -3.61 8.52
N GLY A 52 -8.50 -3.30 9.81
CA GLY A 52 -9.56 -3.18 10.81
C GLY A 52 -9.61 -1.76 11.40
N GLU A 53 -10.47 -1.60 12.41
CA GLU A 53 -10.77 -0.30 13.02
C GLU A 53 -9.68 0.19 14.00
N GLU A 54 -8.86 -0.73 14.50
CA GLU A 54 -7.84 -0.45 15.50
C GLU A 54 -6.48 -0.11 14.87
N HIS A 55 -5.76 0.85 15.47
CA HIS A 55 -4.38 1.15 15.14
C HIS A 55 -3.52 1.39 16.40
N PRO A 56 -2.25 0.97 16.42
CA PRO A 56 -1.37 1.10 17.59
C PRO A 56 -0.86 2.54 17.82
N HIS A 57 -1.25 3.50 16.99
CA HIS A 57 -0.78 4.89 17.01
C HIS A 57 -1.51 5.80 18.01
N SER A 58 -1.84 5.29 19.19
CA SER A 58 -2.57 6.02 20.23
C SER A 58 -1.88 7.31 20.71
N GLY A 59 -0.55 7.41 20.58
CA GLY A 59 0.24 8.59 20.94
C GLY A 59 0.49 9.61 19.81
N GLN A 60 0.13 9.30 18.55
CA GLN A 60 0.37 10.22 17.42
C GLN A 60 -0.71 11.29 17.24
N VAL A 61 -1.78 11.25 18.03
CA VAL A 61 -2.86 12.24 18.03
C VAL A 61 -2.37 13.65 18.46
N GLY A 62 -1.11 13.78 18.88
CA GLY A 62 -0.40 15.03 19.10
C GLY A 62 0.94 15.09 18.37
N GLY A 63 0.94 15.19 17.05
CA GLY A 63 2.15 15.50 16.28
C GLY A 63 2.60 16.95 16.55
N LYS A 64 3.82 17.12 17.06
CA LYS A 64 4.47 18.40 17.38
C LYS A 64 4.34 19.46 16.27
N LYS A 65 4.10 20.70 16.69
CA LYS A 65 4.28 21.93 15.88
C LYS A 65 5.69 22.03 15.32
#